data_AF-A0A087DJ96-F1
#
_entry.id   AF-A0A087DJ96-F1
#
_cell.length_a   1.000
_cell.length_b   1.000
_cell.length_c   1.000
_cell.angle_alpha   90.00
_cell.angle_beta   90.00
_cell.angle_gamma   90.00
#
_symmetry.space_group_name_H-M   'P 1'
#
loop_
_entity.id
_entity.type
_entity.pdbx_description
1 polymer ?
#
loop_
_entity_poly.entity_id
_entity_poly.type
_entity_poly.pdbx_seq_one_letter_code
_entity_poly.pdbx_strand_id
1 'polypeptide(L)'
;MEYLGCFAVVMAVLLIGQWVASLTKAWVPSVFVSAIVFLIGFWTILPKDIAVKASYDTAFVQICVSMLLVHLGTLMSLKKLIAQWRAVCIALLGVAGTLLLTMTIGTLLFDWHTVLASVPPLTGGVVAALLMTNGLKDAGLTAFVALPVTMLMIHGVFGYPLTAIMLKHEDRRLAKVYQGMSDEERAQAAAASSAMAQSDTDKPTQSKFLSLFPEKYQTSAFILLRVALVALFSNWIAGLTNGVVNANVVCLIFGVIAHQLGFLEDSALNKAGVFDWLMYGLLGYVFSQLAGTTPQQLLSMLLQILVLIVLGLIGMFVASFILGKPFGMSPEMAFACSLTALFGFPADYILTTEVAHNVAKDEGEERYLLDNTLPQMLVGGFATVSIASVIIASVFLKLL
;
A
#
# COMPACT_ATOMS: atom_id res chain seq x y z
N MET A 1 -16.24 -26.68 8.74
CA MET A 1 -15.38 -26.56 9.95
C MET A 1 -13.98 -26.12 9.59
N GLU A 2 -13.29 -26.77 8.64
CA GLU A 2 -11.92 -26.39 8.23
C GLU A 2 -11.80 -24.93 7.73
N TYR A 3 -12.68 -24.50 6.83
CA TYR A 3 -12.68 -23.12 6.31
C TYR A 3 -12.84 -22.07 7.42
N LEU A 4 -13.71 -22.35 8.39
CA LEU A 4 -13.97 -21.46 9.53
C LEU A 4 -12.79 -21.42 10.50
N GLY A 5 -12.12 -22.56 10.69
CA GLY A 5 -10.87 -22.64 11.45
C GLY A 5 -9.75 -21.83 10.80
N CYS A 6 -9.57 -21.97 9.48
CA CYS A 6 -8.57 -21.20 8.74
C CYS A 6 -8.86 -19.69 8.79
N PHE A 7 -10.13 -19.30 8.61
CA PHE A 7 -10.58 -17.92 8.78
C PHE A 7 -10.27 -17.39 10.19
N ALA A 8 -10.62 -18.14 11.23
CA ALA A 8 -10.38 -17.75 12.61
C ALA A 8 -8.88 -17.55 12.90
N VAL A 9 -8.02 -18.41 12.36
CA VAL A 9 -6.56 -18.27 12.49
C VAL A 9 -6.05 -17.03 11.76
N VAL A 10 -6.50 -16.77 10.52
CA VAL A 10 -6.13 -15.55 9.79
C VAL A 10 -6.54 -14.31 10.58
N MET A 11 -7.77 -14.26 11.08
CA MET A 11 -8.24 -13.14 11.92
C MET A 11 -7.44 -13.03 13.22
N ALA A 12 -7.09 -14.14 13.87
CA ALA A 12 -6.30 -14.13 15.09
C ALA A 12 -4.90 -13.53 14.86
N VAL A 13 -4.24 -13.85 13.75
CA VAL A 13 -2.93 -13.27 13.40
C VAL A 13 -3.02 -11.77 13.13
N LEU A 14 -4.07 -11.33 12.43
CA LEU A 14 -4.30 -9.90 12.17
C LEU A 14 -4.63 -9.15 13.47
N LEU A 15 -5.45 -9.74 14.34
CA LEU A 15 -5.80 -9.18 15.66
C LEU A 15 -4.56 -9.01 16.54
N ILE A 16 -3.67 -10.01 16.58
CA ILE A 16 -2.39 -9.91 17.30
C ILE A 16 -1.59 -8.71 16.78
N GLY A 17 -1.54 -8.52 15.45
CA GLY A 17 -0.87 -7.38 14.85
C GLY A 17 -1.44 -6.05 15.32
N GLN A 18 -2.75 -5.89 15.29
CA GLN A 18 -3.44 -4.68 15.74
C GLN A 18 -3.26 -4.40 17.24
N TRP A 19 -3.32 -5.44 18.07
CA TRP A 19 -3.11 -5.29 19.51
C TRP A 19 -1.70 -4.83 19.83
N VAL A 20 -0.68 -5.43 19.19
CA VAL A 20 0.71 -5.00 19.39
C VAL A 20 0.92 -3.58 18.88
N ALA A 21 0.35 -3.22 17.72
CA ALA A 21 0.38 -1.85 17.21
C ALA A 21 -0.22 -0.84 18.19
N SER A 22 -1.41 -1.13 18.71
CA SER A 22 -2.10 -0.29 19.69
C SER A 22 -1.29 -0.15 20.99
N LEU A 23 -0.79 -1.27 21.53
CA LEU A 23 0.03 -1.28 22.75
C LEU A 23 1.34 -0.52 22.58
N THR A 24 1.94 -0.56 21.39
CA THR A 24 3.20 0.11 21.08
C THR A 24 3.01 1.53 20.54
N LYS A 25 1.77 2.04 20.47
CA LYS A 25 1.41 3.36 19.92
C LYS A 25 1.99 3.58 18.52
N ALA A 26 1.75 2.61 17.64
CA ALA A 26 2.27 2.51 16.27
C ALA A 26 3.82 2.56 16.17
N TRP A 27 4.55 2.26 17.24
CA TRP A 27 6.01 2.09 17.14
C TRP A 27 6.36 0.80 16.39
N VAL A 28 5.55 -0.24 16.56
CA VAL A 28 5.61 -1.48 15.77
C VAL A 28 4.31 -1.60 14.95
N PRO A 29 4.36 -1.40 13.62
CA PRO A 29 3.15 -1.44 12.79
C PRO A 29 2.42 -2.77 12.81
N SER A 30 1.08 -2.74 12.74
CA SER A 30 0.26 -3.96 12.73
C SER A 30 0.61 -4.89 11.58
N VAL A 31 0.79 -4.33 10.38
CA VAL A 31 1.21 -5.04 9.16
C VAL A 31 2.53 -5.79 9.37
N PHE A 32 3.49 -5.16 10.06
CA PHE A 32 4.78 -5.79 10.36
C PHE A 32 4.64 -6.98 11.30
N VAL A 33 3.90 -6.79 12.41
CA VAL A 33 3.69 -7.86 13.40
C VAL A 33 2.95 -9.04 12.76
N SER A 34 1.89 -8.78 12.00
CA SER A 34 1.15 -9.82 11.29
C SER A 34 2.03 -10.57 10.28
N ALA A 35 2.88 -9.88 9.53
CA ALA A 35 3.83 -10.51 8.61
C ALA A 35 4.77 -11.48 9.34
N ILE A 36 5.35 -11.06 10.48
CA ILE A 36 6.27 -11.89 11.28
C ILE A 36 5.54 -13.11 11.86
N VAL A 37 4.33 -12.93 12.39
CA VAL A 37 3.53 -14.04 12.94
C VAL A 37 3.13 -15.03 11.84
N PHE A 38 2.71 -14.56 10.67
CA PHE A 38 2.44 -15.44 9.52
C PHE A 38 3.70 -16.19 9.08
N LEU A 39 4.83 -15.52 8.97
CA LEU A 39 6.10 -16.12 8.56
C LEU A 39 6.51 -17.26 9.49
N ILE A 40 6.57 -16.99 10.81
CA ILE A 40 6.90 -18.01 11.82
C ILE A 40 5.84 -19.12 11.82
N GLY A 41 4.58 -18.74 11.65
CA GLY A 41 3.46 -19.68 11.54
C GLY A 41 3.66 -20.67 10.39
N PHE A 42 4.00 -20.21 9.18
CA PHE A 42 4.23 -21.09 8.01
C PHE A 42 5.44 -22.01 8.18
N TRP A 43 6.41 -21.64 8.99
CA TRP A 43 7.56 -22.50 9.30
C TRP A 43 7.23 -23.61 10.31
N THR A 44 6.15 -23.47 11.06
CA THR A 44 5.88 -24.31 12.24
C THR A 44 4.57 -25.09 12.12
N ILE A 45 3.43 -24.38 12.04
CA ILE A 45 2.10 -24.97 12.25
C ILE A 45 1.05 -24.55 11.21
N LEU A 46 1.25 -23.42 10.51
CA LEU A 46 0.24 -22.90 9.59
C LEU A 46 0.31 -23.62 8.23
N PRO A 47 -0.84 -24.07 7.69
CA PRO A 47 -0.86 -24.64 6.35
C PRO A 47 -0.58 -23.55 5.31
N LYS A 48 0.22 -23.88 4.29
CA LYS A 48 0.64 -22.92 3.24
C LYS A 48 -0.51 -22.34 2.43
N ASP A 49 -1.64 -23.05 2.38
CA ASP A 49 -2.86 -22.67 1.67
C ASP A 49 -3.93 -22.07 2.59
N ILE A 50 -3.56 -21.61 3.80
CA ILE A 50 -4.51 -21.10 4.81
C ILE A 50 -5.42 -19.99 4.30
N ALA A 51 -4.90 -19.06 3.50
CA ALA A 51 -5.70 -17.97 2.94
C ALA A 51 -6.75 -18.47 1.95
N VAL A 52 -6.36 -19.40 1.06
CA VAL A 52 -7.29 -20.03 0.11
C VAL A 52 -8.37 -20.81 0.87
N LYS A 53 -7.99 -21.58 1.89
CA LYS A 53 -8.94 -22.29 2.76
C LYS A 53 -9.86 -21.37 3.56
N ALA A 54 -9.40 -20.16 3.88
CA ALA A 54 -10.21 -19.10 4.49
C ALA A 54 -11.10 -18.35 3.46
N SER A 55 -11.16 -18.80 2.20
CA SER A 55 -11.88 -18.16 1.10
C SER A 55 -11.30 -16.81 0.65
N TYR A 56 -10.03 -16.56 0.95
CA TYR A 56 -9.26 -15.42 0.45
C TYR A 56 -8.39 -15.85 -0.74
N ASP A 57 -9.05 -16.39 -1.77
CA ASP A 57 -8.40 -16.77 -3.01
C ASP A 57 -8.11 -15.57 -3.91
N THR A 58 -7.49 -15.84 -5.07
CA THR A 58 -7.14 -14.81 -6.05
C THR A 58 -8.35 -14.05 -6.60
N ALA A 59 -9.51 -14.70 -6.75
CA ALA A 59 -10.70 -14.08 -7.30
C ALA A 59 -11.30 -13.08 -6.30
N PHE A 60 -11.41 -13.49 -5.02
CA PHE A 60 -11.81 -12.61 -3.95
C PHE A 60 -10.89 -11.40 -3.83
N VAL A 61 -9.57 -11.62 -3.89
CA VAL A 61 -8.57 -10.54 -3.77
C VAL A 61 -8.65 -9.53 -4.92
N GLN A 62 -8.90 -9.98 -6.15
CA GLN A 62 -9.09 -9.07 -7.29
C GLN A 62 -10.32 -8.17 -7.11
N ILE A 63 -11.39 -8.69 -6.50
CA ILE A 63 -12.56 -7.92 -6.10
C ILE A 63 -12.15 -6.90 -5.02
N CYS A 64 -11.48 -7.35 -3.95
CA CYS A 64 -11.02 -6.49 -2.86
C CYS A 64 -10.20 -5.31 -3.37
N VAL A 65 -9.15 -5.56 -4.16
CA VAL A 65 -8.28 -4.51 -4.69
C VAL A 65 -9.09 -3.49 -5.48
N SER A 66 -9.92 -3.93 -6.43
CA SER A 66 -10.70 -3.01 -7.26
C SER A 66 -11.71 -2.19 -6.45
N MET A 67 -12.45 -2.84 -5.54
CA MET A 67 -13.45 -2.16 -4.71
C MET A 67 -12.81 -1.19 -3.71
N LEU A 68 -11.75 -1.62 -3.03
CA LEU A 68 -11.03 -0.77 -2.07
C LEU A 68 -10.45 0.46 -2.76
N LEU A 69 -9.87 0.31 -3.95
CA LEU A 69 -9.31 1.44 -4.69
C LEU A 69 -10.37 2.45 -5.15
N VAL A 70 -11.52 1.97 -5.63
CA VAL A 70 -12.66 2.85 -5.93
C VAL A 70 -13.10 3.60 -4.66
N HIS A 71 -13.17 2.89 -3.52
CA HIS A 71 -13.49 3.51 -2.24
C HIS A 71 -12.46 4.53 -1.78
N LEU A 72 -11.18 4.29 -1.97
CA LEU A 72 -10.13 5.26 -1.71
C LEU A 72 -10.35 6.55 -2.52
N GLY A 73 -10.88 6.44 -3.74
CA GLY A 73 -11.32 7.59 -4.52
C GLY A 73 -12.46 8.38 -3.87
N THR A 74 -13.29 7.75 -3.04
CA THR A 74 -14.36 8.41 -2.25
C THR A 74 -13.85 9.13 -1.00
N LEU A 75 -12.54 9.07 -0.71
CA LEU A 75 -11.87 9.77 0.40
C LEU A 75 -11.05 10.97 -0.08
N MET A 76 -11.02 11.24 -1.39
CA MET A 76 -10.12 12.22 -2.00
C MET A 76 -10.82 13.06 -3.06
N SER A 77 -10.39 14.31 -3.21
CA SER A 77 -10.79 15.14 -4.35
C SER A 77 -9.80 15.01 -5.52
N LEU A 78 -10.29 15.21 -6.74
CA LEU A 78 -9.47 15.20 -7.96
C LEU A 78 -8.36 16.24 -7.92
N LYS A 79 -8.62 17.41 -7.31
CA LYS A 79 -7.60 18.45 -7.10
C LYS A 79 -6.47 17.94 -6.20
N LYS A 80 -6.81 17.27 -5.09
CA LYS A 80 -5.83 16.66 -4.17
C LYS A 80 -5.02 15.58 -4.89
N LEU A 81 -5.66 14.74 -5.72
CA LEU A 81 -4.98 13.69 -6.48
C LEU A 81 -3.98 14.26 -7.50
N ILE A 82 -4.39 15.23 -8.31
CA ILE A 82 -3.53 15.87 -9.33
C ILE A 82 -2.35 16.60 -8.67
N ALA A 83 -2.56 17.17 -7.47
CA ALA A 83 -1.50 17.82 -6.72
C ALA A 83 -0.36 16.86 -6.29
N GLN A 84 -0.59 15.54 -6.31
CA GLN A 84 0.40 14.53 -5.89
C GLN A 84 1.44 14.16 -6.95
N TRP A 85 1.52 14.87 -8.08
CA TRP A 85 2.55 14.59 -9.09
C TRP A 85 3.98 14.66 -8.53
N ARG A 86 4.21 15.49 -7.50
CA ARG A 86 5.50 15.59 -6.81
C ARG A 86 5.84 14.31 -6.04
N ALA A 87 4.84 13.72 -5.38
CA ALA A 87 4.98 12.43 -4.70
C ALA A 87 5.33 11.33 -5.70
N VAL A 88 4.65 11.28 -6.86
CA VAL A 88 5.00 10.37 -7.97
C VAL A 88 6.47 10.52 -8.37
N CYS A 89 6.92 11.75 -8.63
CA CYS A 89 8.30 12.00 -9.06
C CYS A 89 9.31 11.57 -7.99
N ILE A 90 9.07 11.90 -6.71
CA ILE A 90 9.95 11.51 -5.61
C ILE A 90 10.01 9.98 -5.50
N ALA A 91 8.86 9.30 -5.53
CA ALA A 91 8.81 7.84 -5.41
C ALA A 91 9.57 7.14 -6.54
N LEU A 92 9.35 7.57 -7.80
CA LEU A 92 10.05 7.01 -8.96
C LEU A 92 11.56 7.29 -8.95
N LEU A 93 11.97 8.49 -8.52
CA LEU A 93 13.39 8.83 -8.40
C LEU A 93 14.05 8.13 -7.21
N GLY A 94 13.31 7.86 -6.14
CA GLY A 94 13.73 6.99 -5.04
C GLY A 94 14.05 5.59 -5.55
N VAL A 95 13.16 5.00 -6.36
CA VAL A 95 13.41 3.73 -7.05
C VAL A 95 14.64 3.82 -7.96
N ALA A 96 14.79 4.90 -8.73
CA ALA A 96 15.99 5.09 -9.55
C ALA A 96 17.27 5.14 -8.71
N GLY A 97 17.23 5.74 -7.52
CA GLY A 97 18.33 5.74 -6.55
C GLY A 97 18.66 4.34 -6.04
N THR A 98 17.65 3.52 -5.74
CA THR A 98 17.84 2.09 -5.43
C THR A 98 18.51 1.36 -6.57
N LEU A 99 17.99 1.50 -7.80
CA LEU A 99 18.57 0.87 -8.98
C LEU A 99 20.03 1.29 -9.18
N LEU A 100 20.32 2.59 -9.07
CA LEU A 100 21.68 3.11 -9.22
C LEU A 100 22.65 2.45 -8.23
N LEU A 101 22.35 2.48 -6.92
CA LEU A 101 23.27 1.92 -5.92
C LEU A 101 23.35 0.39 -5.95
N THR A 102 22.23 -0.29 -6.13
CA THR A 102 22.23 -1.76 -6.17
C THR A 102 22.88 -2.30 -7.45
N MET A 103 22.68 -1.65 -8.60
CA MET A 103 23.31 -2.07 -9.85
C MET A 103 24.78 -1.66 -9.96
N THR A 104 25.24 -0.64 -9.22
CA THR A 104 26.66 -0.26 -9.20
C THR A 104 27.41 -0.96 -8.08
N ILE A 105 27.06 -0.71 -6.81
CA ILE A 105 27.77 -1.29 -5.67
C ILE A 105 27.39 -2.76 -5.47
N GLY A 106 26.12 -3.12 -5.67
CA GLY A 106 25.69 -4.50 -5.49
C GLY A 106 26.35 -5.47 -6.47
N THR A 107 26.57 -5.06 -7.73
CA THR A 107 27.27 -5.90 -8.74
C THR A 107 28.79 -5.97 -8.53
N LEU A 108 29.36 -5.07 -7.72
CA LEU A 108 30.75 -5.18 -7.26
C LEU A 108 30.90 -6.19 -6.10
N LEU A 109 29.83 -6.42 -5.34
CA LEU A 109 29.82 -7.29 -4.16
C LEU A 109 29.29 -8.70 -4.46
N PHE A 110 28.34 -8.83 -5.39
CA PHE A 110 27.66 -10.08 -5.70
C PHE A 110 27.63 -10.33 -7.21
N ASP A 111 27.36 -11.58 -7.59
CA ASP A 111 27.24 -11.94 -9.00
C ASP A 111 26.03 -11.26 -9.66
N TRP A 112 26.15 -11.07 -10.98
CA TRP A 112 25.17 -10.37 -11.81
C TRP A 112 23.75 -10.92 -11.65
N HIS A 113 23.58 -12.24 -11.65
CA HIS A 113 22.26 -12.88 -11.58
C HIS A 113 21.65 -12.74 -10.18
N THR A 114 22.44 -12.78 -9.12
CA THR A 114 21.96 -12.49 -7.76
C THR A 114 21.36 -11.08 -7.68
N VAL A 115 22.06 -10.08 -8.23
CA VAL A 115 21.57 -8.69 -8.23
C VAL A 115 20.32 -8.56 -9.09
N LEU A 116 20.35 -9.08 -10.32
CA LEU A 116 19.18 -9.00 -11.22
C LEU A 116 17.95 -9.71 -10.67
N ALA A 117 18.11 -10.87 -10.04
CA ALA A 117 17.01 -11.61 -9.43
C ALA A 117 16.39 -10.87 -8.23
N SER A 118 17.21 -10.10 -7.50
CA SER A 118 16.83 -9.53 -6.20
C SER A 118 16.34 -8.09 -6.29
N VAL A 119 16.82 -7.27 -7.23
CA VAL A 119 16.53 -5.83 -7.25
C VAL A 119 15.09 -5.49 -7.68
N PRO A 120 14.49 -6.08 -8.74
CA PRO A 120 13.11 -5.74 -9.12
C PRO A 120 12.07 -6.02 -8.02
N PRO A 121 12.14 -7.15 -7.29
CA PRO A 121 11.24 -7.42 -6.17
C PRO A 121 11.42 -6.47 -4.99
N LEU A 122 12.63 -5.95 -4.78
CA LEU A 122 12.90 -4.95 -3.74
C LEU A 122 12.03 -3.69 -3.95
N THR A 123 11.80 -3.26 -5.19
CA THR A 123 11.06 -2.03 -5.54
C THR A 123 9.73 -2.27 -6.25
N GLY A 124 9.21 -3.51 -6.24
CA GLY A 124 8.13 -3.89 -7.16
C GLY A 124 7.11 -4.90 -6.66
N GLY A 125 7.15 -5.24 -5.37
CA GLY A 125 6.15 -6.07 -4.71
C GLY A 125 5.98 -7.46 -5.32
N VAL A 126 4.78 -8.03 -5.13
CA VAL A 126 4.44 -9.41 -5.53
C VAL A 126 4.56 -9.62 -7.05
N VAL A 127 4.16 -8.62 -7.85
CA VAL A 127 4.17 -8.74 -9.33
C VAL A 127 5.59 -8.86 -9.86
N ALA A 128 6.51 -8.00 -9.40
CA ALA A 128 7.92 -8.09 -9.82
C ALA A 128 8.57 -9.40 -9.36
N ALA A 129 8.27 -9.87 -8.15
CA ALA A 129 8.76 -11.14 -7.64
C ALA A 129 8.30 -12.32 -8.52
N LEU A 130 7.03 -12.36 -8.90
CA LEU A 130 6.48 -13.41 -9.76
C LEU A 130 7.08 -13.36 -11.18
N LEU A 131 7.17 -12.17 -11.78
CA LEU A 131 7.76 -12.00 -13.11
C LEU A 131 9.22 -12.47 -13.14
N MET A 132 10.03 -12.05 -12.17
CA MET A 132 11.42 -12.48 -12.07
C MET A 132 11.55 -13.97 -11.78
N THR A 133 10.72 -14.52 -10.89
CA THR A 133 10.71 -15.97 -10.59
C THR A 133 10.45 -16.80 -11.84
N ASN A 134 9.46 -16.40 -12.65
CA ASN A 134 9.12 -17.11 -13.88
C ASN A 134 10.22 -16.95 -14.94
N GLY A 135 10.71 -15.73 -15.15
CA GLY A 135 11.77 -15.50 -16.14
C GLY A 135 13.08 -16.20 -15.80
N LEU A 136 13.45 -16.31 -14.52
CA LEU A 136 14.60 -17.11 -14.09
C LEU A 136 14.42 -18.60 -14.39
N LYS A 137 13.20 -19.15 -14.24
CA LYS A 137 12.89 -20.53 -14.62
C LYS A 137 13.00 -20.72 -16.13
N ASP A 138 12.44 -19.79 -16.91
CA ASP A 138 12.46 -19.84 -18.38
C ASP A 138 13.89 -19.73 -18.92
N ALA A 139 14.76 -18.96 -18.26
CA ALA A 139 16.18 -18.85 -18.57
C ALA A 139 17.04 -20.04 -18.06
N GLY A 140 16.45 -21.02 -17.36
CA GLY A 140 17.17 -22.15 -16.79
C GLY A 140 18.05 -21.82 -15.56
N LEU A 141 17.92 -20.61 -15.01
CA LEU A 141 18.69 -20.06 -13.88
C LEU A 141 18.12 -20.50 -12.52
N THR A 142 17.95 -21.82 -12.36
CA THR A 142 17.24 -22.44 -11.22
C THR A 142 17.84 -22.11 -9.85
N ALA A 143 19.15 -21.87 -9.77
CA ALA A 143 19.85 -21.49 -8.54
C ALA A 143 19.37 -20.16 -7.95
N PHE A 144 18.80 -19.26 -8.76
CA PHE A 144 18.40 -17.91 -8.35
C PHE A 144 16.90 -17.76 -8.15
N VAL A 145 16.09 -18.77 -8.50
CA VAL A 145 14.61 -18.73 -8.49
C VAL A 145 14.02 -18.44 -7.11
N ALA A 146 14.75 -18.72 -6.02
CA ALA A 146 14.32 -18.40 -4.67
C ALA A 146 14.50 -16.92 -4.30
N LEU A 147 15.49 -16.23 -4.89
CA LEU A 147 15.85 -14.85 -4.53
C LEU A 147 14.68 -13.86 -4.63
N PRO A 148 13.88 -13.85 -5.72
CA PRO A 148 12.87 -12.81 -5.87
C PRO A 148 11.83 -12.83 -4.75
N VAL A 149 11.36 -14.03 -4.42
CA VAL A 149 10.38 -14.22 -3.34
C VAL A 149 11.03 -13.89 -2.00
N THR A 150 12.23 -14.42 -1.72
CA THR A 150 12.90 -14.16 -0.44
C THR A 150 13.18 -12.66 -0.23
N MET A 151 13.61 -11.92 -1.26
CA MET A 151 13.76 -10.46 -1.18
C MET A 151 12.44 -9.78 -0.78
N LEU A 152 11.36 -10.10 -1.49
CA LEU A 152 10.02 -9.57 -1.20
C LEU A 152 9.56 -9.87 0.24
N MET A 153 10.01 -10.95 0.86
CA MET A 153 9.64 -11.25 2.25
C MET A 153 10.46 -10.42 3.24
N ILE A 154 11.75 -10.26 3.00
CA ILE A 154 12.66 -9.61 3.97
C ILE A 154 12.55 -8.09 3.91
N HIS A 155 12.39 -7.48 2.73
CA HIS A 155 12.46 -6.02 2.62
C HIS A 155 11.38 -5.29 3.45
N GLY A 156 10.19 -5.89 3.64
CA GLY A 156 9.12 -5.34 4.46
C GLY A 156 9.47 -5.31 5.95
N VAL A 157 10.34 -6.23 6.42
CA VAL A 157 10.83 -6.25 7.80
C VAL A 157 11.53 -4.94 8.17
N PHE A 158 12.24 -4.35 7.21
CA PHE A 158 12.93 -3.08 7.38
C PHE A 158 12.07 -1.89 6.93
N GLY A 159 11.32 -2.09 5.84
CA GLY A 159 10.49 -1.06 5.22
C GLY A 159 9.36 -0.57 6.14
N TYR A 160 8.61 -1.47 6.79
CA TYR A 160 7.46 -1.06 7.60
C TYR A 160 7.87 -0.21 8.82
N PRO A 161 8.83 -0.62 9.67
CA PRO A 161 9.22 0.21 10.82
C PRO A 161 9.84 1.54 10.39
N LEU A 162 10.67 1.53 9.34
CA LEU A 162 11.31 2.75 8.84
C LEU A 162 10.28 3.76 8.34
N THR A 163 9.29 3.29 7.58
CA THR A 163 8.20 4.13 7.07
C THR A 163 7.34 4.68 8.20
N ALA A 164 7.01 3.85 9.20
CA ALA A 164 6.27 4.30 10.38
C ALA A 164 7.01 5.39 11.16
N ILE A 165 8.34 5.29 11.31
CA ILE A 165 9.16 6.31 11.96
C ILE A 165 9.13 7.63 11.15
N MET A 166 9.28 7.56 9.83
CA MET A 166 9.25 8.74 8.96
C MET A 166 7.87 9.42 8.98
N LEU A 167 6.80 8.65 8.83
CA LEU A 167 5.43 9.16 8.93
C LEU A 167 5.17 9.78 10.30
N LYS A 168 5.63 9.16 11.39
CA LYS A 168 5.44 9.69 12.74
C LYS A 168 6.15 11.02 12.96
N HIS A 169 7.32 11.22 12.34
CA HIS A 169 8.01 12.50 12.37
C HIS A 169 7.27 13.56 11.56
N GLU A 170 6.79 13.21 10.37
CA GLU A 170 6.01 14.12 9.53
C GLU A 170 4.68 14.49 10.19
N ASP A 171 3.94 13.52 10.72
CA ASP A 171 2.67 13.74 11.39
C ASP A 171 2.84 14.62 12.63
N ARG A 172 3.92 14.45 13.40
CA ARG A 172 4.23 15.35 14.52
C ARG A 172 4.54 16.77 14.06
N ARG A 173 5.17 16.93 12.89
CA ARG A 173 5.43 18.25 12.29
C ARG A 173 4.12 18.91 11.87
N LEU A 174 3.25 18.16 11.19
CA LEU A 174 1.94 18.61 10.74
C LEU A 174 0.99 18.90 11.92
N ALA A 175 1.01 18.08 12.97
CA ALA A 175 0.26 18.29 14.20
C ALA A 175 0.62 19.63 14.87
N LYS A 176 1.91 20.00 14.89
CA LYS A 176 2.34 21.32 15.39
C LYS A 176 1.81 22.46 14.53
N VAL A 177 1.76 22.28 13.21
CA VAL A 177 1.18 23.26 12.29
C VAL A 177 -0.32 23.42 12.57
N TYR A 178 -1.06 22.32 12.68
CA TYR A 178 -2.49 22.33 13.00
C TYR A 178 -2.80 22.97 14.36
N GLN A 179 -1.99 22.65 15.37
CA GLN A 179 -2.12 23.23 16.72
C GLN A 179 -1.78 24.73 16.75
N GLY A 180 -0.97 25.22 15.81
CA GLY A 180 -0.67 26.64 15.63
C GLY A 180 -1.70 27.43 14.81
N MET A 181 -2.60 26.75 14.10
CA MET A 181 -3.67 27.40 13.32
C MET A 181 -4.71 28.06 14.23
N SER A 182 -5.23 29.20 13.77
CA SER A 182 -6.42 29.85 14.34
C SER A 182 -7.69 29.00 14.14
N ASP A 183 -8.75 29.28 14.91
CA ASP A 183 -10.00 28.54 14.80
C ASP A 183 -10.65 28.69 13.40
N GLU A 184 -10.49 29.85 12.75
CA GLU A 184 -10.96 30.06 11.38
C GLU A 184 -10.20 29.20 10.36
N GLU A 185 -8.88 29.09 10.50
CA GLU A 185 -8.05 28.24 9.63
C GLU A 185 -8.38 26.76 9.81
N ARG A 186 -8.63 26.32 11.06
CA ARG A 186 -9.07 24.94 11.33
C ARG A 186 -10.45 24.66 10.76
N ALA A 187 -11.39 25.60 10.88
CA ALA A 187 -12.71 25.47 10.28
C ALA A 187 -12.63 25.35 8.74
N GLN A 188 -11.75 26.13 8.10
CA GLN A 188 -11.52 26.04 6.65
C GLN A 188 -10.86 24.71 6.26
N ALA A 189 -9.87 24.24 7.03
CA ALA A 189 -9.23 22.96 6.79
C ALA A 189 -10.22 21.80 6.95
N ALA A 190 -11.09 21.85 7.96
CA ALA A 190 -12.16 20.88 8.17
C ALA A 190 -13.18 20.89 7.02
N ALA A 191 -13.59 22.06 6.54
CA ALA A 191 -14.51 22.19 5.40
C ALA A 191 -13.91 21.72 4.06
N ALA A 192 -12.58 21.83 3.91
CA ALA A 192 -11.86 21.30 2.75
C ALA A 192 -11.44 19.83 2.90
N SER A 193 -11.73 19.22 4.06
CA SER A 193 -11.30 17.87 4.37
C SER A 193 -12.13 16.84 3.61
N SER A 194 -11.43 15.82 3.10
CA SER A 194 -12.04 14.68 2.40
C SER A 194 -11.67 13.35 3.07
N ALA A 195 -10.62 13.34 3.89
CA ALA A 195 -10.24 12.19 4.70
C ALA A 195 -11.28 11.94 5.80
N MET A 196 -11.91 10.76 5.75
CA MET A 196 -12.80 10.22 6.78
C MET A 196 -13.88 11.22 7.24
N ALA A 197 -14.86 11.46 6.37
CA ALA A 197 -16.14 12.02 6.79
C ALA A 197 -16.92 11.00 7.66
N GLN A 198 -16.52 10.87 8.92
CA GLN A 198 -17.37 10.41 10.01
C GLN A 198 -17.78 11.64 10.81
N SER A 199 -18.81 12.37 10.40
CA SER A 199 -19.43 13.33 11.31
C SER A 199 -20.92 13.42 11.04
N ASP A 200 -21.65 12.91 12.02
CA ASP A 200 -23.11 12.93 12.21
C ASP A 200 -23.70 14.35 12.43
N THR A 201 -22.95 15.43 12.16
CA THR A 201 -23.41 16.80 12.38
C THR A 201 -22.77 17.77 11.39
N ASP A 202 -23.21 17.70 10.14
CA ASP A 202 -23.62 18.86 9.34
C ASP A 202 -24.01 18.36 7.96
N LYS A 203 -25.11 18.89 7.42
CA LYS A 203 -25.82 18.36 6.25
C LYS A 203 -24.82 17.92 5.16
N PRO A 204 -24.81 16.62 4.79
CA PRO A 204 -23.99 16.20 3.67
C PRO A 204 -24.46 17.00 2.48
N THR A 205 -23.52 17.49 1.67
CA THR A 205 -23.83 18.00 0.34
C THR A 205 -24.36 16.80 -0.43
N GLN A 206 -25.64 16.45 -0.24
CA GLN A 206 -26.26 15.29 -0.86
C GLN A 206 -26.14 15.53 -2.34
N SER A 207 -25.35 14.68 -2.98
CA SER A 207 -25.33 14.53 -4.42
C SER A 207 -26.77 14.54 -4.95
N LYS A 208 -27.00 15.34 -6.00
CA LYS A 208 -28.27 15.34 -6.73
C LYS A 208 -28.68 13.94 -7.19
N PHE A 209 -27.74 13.03 -7.39
CA PHE A 209 -28.00 11.64 -7.76
C PHE A 209 -28.44 10.78 -6.56
N LEU A 210 -27.80 10.94 -5.40
CA LEU A 210 -28.19 10.23 -4.17
C LEU A 210 -29.59 10.65 -3.70
N SER A 211 -29.93 11.92 -3.86
CA SER A 211 -31.27 12.44 -3.52
C SER A 211 -32.40 11.89 -4.40
N LEU A 212 -32.10 11.22 -5.52
CA LEU A 212 -33.12 10.58 -6.36
C LEU A 212 -33.66 9.28 -5.76
N PHE A 213 -32.93 8.67 -4.83
CA PHE A 213 -33.30 7.41 -4.20
C PHE A 213 -33.69 7.63 -2.73
N PRO A 214 -34.91 7.24 -2.31
CA PRO A 214 -35.30 7.31 -0.91
C PRO A 214 -34.31 6.57 -0.02
N GLU A 215 -34.01 7.13 1.16
CA GLU A 215 -33.02 6.57 2.11
C GLU A 215 -33.25 5.09 2.44
N LYS A 216 -34.52 4.65 2.46
CA LYS A 216 -34.92 3.25 2.66
C LYS A 216 -34.23 2.25 1.70
N TYR A 217 -33.87 2.70 0.49
CA TYR A 217 -33.23 1.85 -0.52
C TYR A 217 -31.71 1.96 -0.55
N GLN A 218 -31.11 2.91 0.19
CA GLN A 218 -29.66 3.10 0.28
C GLN A 218 -29.01 2.10 1.25
N THR A 219 -29.28 0.82 1.03
CA THR A 219 -28.73 -0.29 1.84
C THR A 219 -27.25 -0.54 1.54
N SER A 220 -26.55 -1.32 2.37
CA SER A 220 -25.17 -1.75 2.09
C SER A 220 -25.05 -2.42 0.71
N ALA A 221 -26.02 -3.24 0.29
CA ALA A 221 -26.02 -3.86 -1.03
C ALA A 221 -26.11 -2.83 -2.16
N PHE A 222 -26.88 -1.76 -1.98
CA PHE A 222 -26.99 -0.66 -2.94
C PHE A 222 -25.67 0.12 -3.08
N ILE A 223 -24.96 0.34 -1.97
CA ILE A 223 -23.62 0.95 -1.98
C ILE A 223 -22.63 0.03 -2.71
N LEU A 224 -22.57 -1.26 -2.32
CA LEU A 224 -21.64 -2.22 -2.90
C LEU A 224 -21.84 -2.40 -4.40
N LEU A 225 -23.08 -2.44 -4.87
CA LEU A 225 -23.38 -2.52 -6.29
C LEU A 225 -22.77 -1.33 -7.05
N ARG A 226 -22.93 -0.10 -6.56
CA ARG A 226 -22.41 1.09 -7.23
C ARG A 226 -20.88 1.13 -7.22
N VAL A 227 -20.25 0.80 -6.09
CA VAL A 227 -18.79 0.67 -6.01
C VAL A 227 -18.29 -0.39 -7.00
N ALA A 228 -18.96 -1.55 -7.05
CA ALA A 228 -18.62 -2.64 -7.96
C ALA A 228 -18.83 -2.25 -9.44
N LEU A 229 -19.87 -1.48 -9.78
CA LEU A 229 -20.09 -0.98 -11.14
C LEU A 229 -18.97 -0.04 -11.58
N VAL A 230 -18.54 0.86 -10.70
CA VAL A 230 -17.39 1.75 -10.98
C VAL A 230 -16.11 0.95 -11.12
N ALA A 231 -15.88 -0.06 -10.26
CA ALA A 231 -14.73 -0.95 -10.34
C ALA A 231 -14.72 -1.76 -11.65
N LEU A 232 -15.87 -2.30 -12.06
CA LEU A 232 -16.04 -3.05 -13.30
C LEU A 232 -15.76 -2.15 -14.51
N PHE A 233 -16.33 -0.95 -14.52
CA PHE A 233 -16.11 0.05 -15.58
C PHE A 233 -14.63 0.46 -15.66
N SER A 234 -13.99 0.68 -14.51
CA SER A 234 -12.57 1.03 -14.43
C SER A 234 -11.68 -0.05 -15.02
N ASN A 235 -11.91 -1.32 -14.65
CA ASN A 235 -11.16 -2.46 -15.19
C ASN A 235 -11.41 -2.65 -16.69
N TRP A 236 -12.64 -2.44 -17.17
CA TRP A 236 -12.95 -2.49 -18.59
C TRP A 236 -12.19 -1.42 -19.38
N ILE A 237 -12.19 -0.17 -18.91
CA ILE A 237 -11.41 0.92 -19.52
C ILE A 237 -9.91 0.61 -19.48
N ALA A 238 -9.37 0.13 -18.35
CA ALA A 238 -7.97 -0.25 -18.24
C ALA A 238 -7.60 -1.34 -19.27
N GLY A 239 -8.48 -2.31 -19.50
CA GLY A 239 -8.33 -3.34 -20.53
C GLY A 239 -8.25 -2.76 -21.95
N LEU A 240 -9.06 -1.75 -22.28
CA LEU A 240 -9.02 -1.06 -23.57
C LEU A 240 -7.70 -0.31 -23.80
N THR A 241 -7.04 0.14 -22.73
CA THR A 241 -5.73 0.80 -22.82
C THR A 241 -4.58 -0.18 -23.05
N ASN A 242 -4.85 -1.48 -23.20
CA ASN A 242 -3.83 -2.54 -23.31
C ASN A 242 -2.77 -2.47 -22.19
N GLY A 243 -3.18 -2.04 -20.98
CA GLY A 243 -2.28 -1.91 -19.84
C GLY A 243 -1.32 -0.72 -19.88
N VAL A 244 -1.50 0.25 -20.80
CA VAL A 244 -0.73 1.51 -20.81
C VAL A 244 -0.91 2.27 -19.49
N VAL A 245 -2.13 2.25 -18.93
CA VAL A 245 -2.41 2.79 -17.60
C VAL A 245 -2.73 1.65 -16.65
N ASN A 246 -2.06 1.64 -15.49
CA ASN A 246 -2.27 0.59 -14.49
C ASN A 246 -3.72 0.58 -13.98
N ALA A 247 -4.36 -0.59 -13.96
CA ALA A 247 -5.76 -0.75 -13.60
C ALA A 247 -6.09 -0.20 -12.19
N ASN A 248 -5.16 -0.28 -11.24
CA ASN A 248 -5.35 0.24 -9.89
C ASN A 248 -5.49 1.77 -9.88
N VAL A 249 -4.68 2.45 -10.70
CA VAL A 249 -4.73 3.92 -10.87
C VAL A 249 -6.07 4.31 -11.52
N VAL A 250 -6.51 3.53 -12.51
CA VAL A 250 -7.79 3.76 -13.19
C VAL A 250 -8.97 3.61 -12.21
N CYS A 251 -8.98 2.58 -11.36
CA CYS A 251 -9.97 2.40 -10.30
C CYS A 251 -10.01 3.59 -9.33
N LEU A 252 -8.84 4.09 -8.90
CA LEU A 252 -8.77 5.27 -8.03
C LEU A 252 -9.33 6.52 -8.72
N ILE A 253 -8.91 6.81 -9.96
CA ILE A 253 -9.36 7.98 -10.71
C ILE A 253 -10.88 7.95 -10.92
N PHE A 254 -11.43 6.82 -11.36
CA PHE A 254 -12.88 6.70 -11.54
C PHE A 254 -13.64 6.70 -10.22
N GLY A 255 -13.05 6.20 -9.13
CA GLY A 255 -13.59 6.35 -7.78
C GLY A 255 -13.76 7.83 -7.41
N VAL A 256 -12.72 8.65 -7.64
CA VAL A 256 -12.77 10.10 -7.42
C VAL A 256 -13.81 10.77 -8.32
N ILE A 257 -13.83 10.44 -9.61
CA ILE A 257 -14.81 11.02 -10.56
C ILE A 257 -16.24 10.67 -10.16
N ALA A 258 -16.51 9.39 -9.90
CA ALA A 258 -17.84 8.92 -9.50
C ALA A 258 -18.29 9.56 -8.18
N HIS A 259 -17.37 9.76 -7.24
CA HIS A 259 -17.63 10.48 -6.01
C HIS A 259 -17.96 11.97 -6.24
N GLN A 260 -17.19 12.67 -7.07
CA GLN A 260 -17.43 14.09 -7.39
C GLN A 260 -18.70 14.32 -8.20
N LEU A 261 -19.06 13.40 -9.09
CA LEU A 261 -20.35 13.39 -9.78
C LEU A 261 -21.51 13.04 -8.83
N GLY A 262 -21.19 12.60 -7.61
CA GLY A 262 -22.15 12.23 -6.59
C GLY A 262 -22.79 10.87 -6.80
N PHE A 263 -22.24 10.04 -7.69
CA PHE A 263 -22.68 8.65 -7.87
C PHE A 263 -22.31 7.78 -6.66
N LEU A 264 -21.16 8.04 -6.04
CA LEU A 264 -20.67 7.39 -4.82
C LEU A 264 -20.69 8.37 -3.64
N GLU A 265 -21.11 7.89 -2.46
CA GLU A 265 -21.04 8.66 -1.21
C GLU A 265 -19.63 8.67 -0.60
N ASP A 266 -19.35 9.64 0.27
CA ASP A 266 -18.10 9.67 1.05
C ASP A 266 -17.93 8.38 1.82
N SER A 267 -16.71 7.84 1.84
CA SER A 267 -16.37 6.64 2.60
C SER A 267 -17.29 5.44 2.29
N ALA A 268 -17.62 5.20 1.02
CA ALA A 268 -18.64 4.23 0.59
C ALA A 268 -18.56 2.85 1.27
N LEU A 269 -17.40 2.18 1.28
CA LEU A 269 -17.26 0.85 1.88
C LEU A 269 -17.31 0.84 3.42
N ASN A 270 -16.92 1.95 4.06
CA ASN A 270 -17.10 2.12 5.51
C ASN A 270 -18.59 2.23 5.83
N LYS A 271 -19.34 3.04 5.06
CA LYS A 271 -20.81 3.15 5.20
C LYS A 271 -21.52 1.82 4.92
N ALA A 272 -21.01 1.02 3.99
CA ALA A 272 -21.53 -0.32 3.73
C ALA A 272 -21.19 -1.34 4.84
N GLY A 273 -20.24 -1.04 5.73
CA GLY A 273 -19.82 -1.90 6.83
C GLY A 273 -18.91 -3.07 6.41
N VAL A 274 -18.23 -2.97 5.27
CA VAL A 274 -17.41 -4.08 4.73
C VAL A 274 -15.93 -3.74 4.52
N PHE A 275 -15.54 -2.47 4.70
CA PHE A 275 -14.19 -2.01 4.41
C PHE A 275 -13.12 -2.86 5.12
N ASP A 276 -13.23 -3.00 6.45
CA ASP A 276 -12.27 -3.76 7.25
C ASP A 276 -12.22 -5.24 6.83
N TRP A 277 -13.37 -5.85 6.54
CA TRP A 277 -13.42 -7.24 6.08
C TRP A 277 -12.66 -7.45 4.77
N LEU A 278 -12.85 -6.55 3.79
CA LEU A 278 -12.12 -6.58 2.53
C LEU A 278 -10.62 -6.32 2.74
N MET A 279 -10.27 -5.41 3.64
CA MET A 279 -8.87 -5.09 3.97
C MET A 279 -8.16 -6.27 4.63
N TYR A 280 -8.80 -6.93 5.60
CA TYR A 280 -8.26 -8.10 6.28
C TYR A 280 -8.12 -9.31 5.36
N GLY A 281 -9.10 -9.55 4.49
CA GLY A 281 -8.99 -10.61 3.50
C GLY A 281 -7.86 -10.36 2.50
N LEU A 282 -7.69 -9.12 2.04
CA LEU A 282 -6.57 -8.71 1.19
C LEU A 282 -5.21 -8.92 1.90
N LEU A 283 -5.07 -8.47 3.15
CA LEU A 283 -3.86 -8.68 3.94
C LEU A 283 -3.56 -10.17 4.17
N GLY A 284 -4.58 -10.97 4.50
CA GLY A 284 -4.43 -12.42 4.69
C GLY A 284 -3.87 -13.09 3.44
N TYR A 285 -4.34 -12.70 2.26
CA TYR A 285 -3.79 -13.16 0.99
C TYR A 285 -2.36 -12.67 0.76
N VAL A 286 -2.08 -11.37 0.96
CA VAL A 286 -0.73 -10.80 0.78
C VAL A 286 0.29 -11.54 1.65
N PHE A 287 -0.04 -11.79 2.92
CA PHE A 287 0.85 -12.53 3.82
C PHE A 287 0.93 -14.01 3.50
N SER A 288 -0.07 -14.62 2.85
CA SER A 288 0.02 -16.02 2.41
C SER A 288 1.16 -16.27 1.42
N GLN A 289 1.62 -15.23 0.72
CA GLN A 289 2.78 -15.30 -0.16
C GLN A 289 4.09 -15.58 0.61
N LEU A 290 4.11 -15.40 1.94
CA LEU A 290 5.23 -15.78 2.84
C LEU A 290 5.42 -17.29 2.96
N ALA A 291 4.41 -18.10 2.64
CA ALA A 291 4.44 -19.55 2.79
C ALA A 291 5.49 -20.28 1.91
N GLY A 292 5.99 -19.58 0.88
CA GLY A 292 6.97 -20.12 -0.07
C GLY A 292 8.40 -20.27 0.47
N THR A 293 8.73 -19.65 1.60
CA THR A 293 10.13 -19.54 2.08
C THR A 293 10.42 -20.49 3.24
N THR A 294 11.57 -21.18 3.22
CA THR A 294 12.06 -21.95 4.37
C THR A 294 13.16 -21.22 5.15
N PRO A 295 13.35 -21.50 6.45
CA PRO A 295 14.44 -20.92 7.23
C PRO A 295 15.83 -21.17 6.63
N GLN A 296 16.03 -22.35 6.03
CA GLN A 296 17.30 -22.73 5.40
C GLN A 296 17.57 -21.92 4.14
N GLN A 297 16.55 -21.71 3.29
CA GLN A 297 16.66 -20.84 2.10
C GLN A 297 16.91 -19.39 2.49
N LEU A 298 16.29 -18.94 3.58
CA LEU A 298 16.50 -17.61 4.12
C LEU A 298 17.97 -17.43 4.54
N LEU A 299 18.51 -18.37 5.33
CA LEU A 299 19.85 -18.26 5.89
C LEU A 299 20.95 -18.27 4.83
N SER A 300 20.79 -19.05 3.75
CA SER A 300 21.79 -19.16 2.68
C SER A 300 21.90 -17.91 1.81
N MET A 301 20.86 -17.07 1.79
CA MET A 301 20.78 -15.86 0.96
C MET A 301 20.68 -14.57 1.78
N LEU A 302 20.69 -14.68 3.12
CA LEU A 302 20.41 -13.59 4.04
C LEU A 302 21.41 -12.45 3.87
N LEU A 303 22.70 -12.76 3.74
CA LEU A 303 23.74 -11.75 3.63
C LEU A 303 23.55 -10.91 2.35
N GLN A 304 23.34 -11.56 1.20
CA GLN A 304 23.17 -10.87 -0.08
C GLN A 304 21.92 -9.99 -0.05
N ILE A 305 20.80 -10.53 0.44
CA ILE A 305 19.53 -9.80 0.51
C ILE A 305 19.64 -8.61 1.46
N LEU A 306 20.23 -8.77 2.65
CA LEU A 306 20.41 -7.67 3.60
C LEU A 306 21.27 -6.55 3.03
N VAL A 307 22.39 -6.88 2.39
CA VAL A 307 23.26 -5.87 1.78
C VAL A 307 22.53 -5.13 0.66
N LEU A 308 21.81 -5.83 -0.21
CA LEU A 308 21.03 -5.21 -1.29
C LEU A 308 19.87 -4.35 -0.76
N ILE A 309 19.20 -4.77 0.31
CA ILE A 309 18.17 -3.95 1.00
C ILE A 309 18.82 -2.67 1.53
N VAL A 310 19.94 -2.77 2.25
CA VAL A 310 20.63 -1.59 2.81
C VAL A 310 21.06 -0.63 1.70
N LEU A 311 21.66 -1.13 0.62
CA LEU A 311 22.01 -0.32 -0.54
C LEU A 311 20.78 0.32 -1.18
N GLY A 312 19.69 -0.44 -1.32
CA GLY A 312 18.45 0.07 -1.89
C GLY A 312 17.83 1.18 -1.04
N LEU A 313 17.77 1.01 0.29
CA LEU A 313 17.28 2.00 1.24
C LEU A 313 18.14 3.27 1.25
N ILE A 314 19.46 3.13 1.22
CA ILE A 314 20.39 4.27 1.09
C ILE A 314 20.13 5.01 -0.23
N GLY A 315 19.93 4.27 -1.32
CA GLY A 315 19.65 4.83 -2.64
C GLY A 315 18.36 5.63 -2.66
N MET A 316 17.28 5.07 -2.09
CA MET A 316 16.01 5.78 -1.92
C MET A 316 16.20 7.03 -1.07
N PHE A 317 16.87 6.92 0.08
CA PHE A 317 17.08 8.02 1.01
C PHE A 317 17.84 9.18 0.37
N VAL A 318 18.96 8.90 -0.31
CA VAL A 318 19.77 9.94 -0.96
C VAL A 318 18.96 10.64 -2.04
N ALA A 319 18.28 9.88 -2.91
CA ALA A 319 17.47 10.46 -3.97
C ALA A 319 16.32 11.31 -3.41
N SER A 320 15.56 10.78 -2.45
CA SER A 320 14.42 11.47 -1.85
C SER A 320 14.84 12.71 -1.05
N PHE A 321 15.98 12.64 -0.34
CA PHE A 321 16.51 13.75 0.45
C PHE A 321 16.92 14.94 -0.44
N ILE A 322 17.58 14.66 -1.56
CA ILE A 322 17.98 15.70 -2.53
C ILE A 322 16.75 16.37 -3.15
N LEU A 323 15.70 15.60 -3.41
CA LEU A 323 14.52 16.04 -4.15
C LEU A 323 13.41 16.63 -3.27
N GLY A 324 13.36 16.28 -1.99
CA GLY A 324 12.30 16.71 -1.08
C GLY A 324 12.16 18.23 -1.04
N LYS A 325 13.27 18.95 -0.82
CA LYS A 325 13.28 20.41 -0.73
C LYS A 325 12.84 21.12 -2.03
N PRO A 326 13.36 20.78 -3.23
CA PRO A 326 12.86 21.31 -4.51
C PRO A 326 11.35 21.11 -4.73
N PHE A 327 10.81 19.99 -4.26
CA PHE A 327 9.38 19.68 -4.40
C PHE A 327 8.51 20.20 -3.24
N GLY A 328 9.09 20.90 -2.27
CA GLY A 328 8.36 21.46 -1.13
C GLY A 328 7.82 20.40 -0.15
N MET A 329 8.46 19.23 -0.10
CA MET A 329 8.14 18.13 0.80
C MET A 329 9.20 18.07 1.92
N SER A 330 8.80 17.71 3.14
CA SER A 330 9.77 17.45 4.20
C SER A 330 10.66 16.26 3.83
N PRO A 331 11.91 16.21 4.31
CA PRO A 331 12.78 15.06 4.07
C PRO A 331 12.16 13.72 4.50
N GLU A 332 11.45 13.72 5.63
CA GLU A 332 10.78 12.56 6.20
C GLU A 332 9.65 12.08 5.28
N MET A 333 8.81 13.02 4.80
CA MET A 333 7.72 12.67 3.90
C MET A 333 8.21 12.24 2.52
N ALA A 334 9.26 12.89 2.00
CA ALA A 334 9.88 12.50 0.73
C ALA A 334 10.46 11.09 0.80
N PHE A 335 11.10 10.75 1.92
CA PHE A 335 11.62 9.40 2.12
C PHE A 335 10.49 8.38 2.34
N ALA A 336 9.47 8.70 3.14
CA ALA A 336 8.28 7.86 3.30
C ALA A 336 7.62 7.56 1.95
N CYS A 337 7.48 8.58 1.08
CA CYS A 337 6.94 8.42 -0.26
C CYS A 337 7.80 7.48 -1.13
N SER A 338 9.13 7.51 -0.99
CA SER A 338 10.01 6.57 -1.70
C SER A 338 9.92 5.14 -1.17
N LEU A 339 9.75 4.98 0.15
CA LEU A 339 9.61 3.68 0.80
C LEU A 339 8.33 2.93 0.40
N THR A 340 7.31 3.63 -0.13
CA THR A 340 6.10 3.01 -0.71
C THR A 340 6.42 1.96 -1.78
N ALA A 341 7.56 2.09 -2.47
CA ALA A 341 8.05 1.13 -3.46
C ALA A 341 8.30 -0.28 -2.89
N LEU A 342 8.45 -0.41 -1.58
CA LEU A 342 8.73 -1.69 -0.92
C LEU A 342 7.46 -2.53 -0.74
N PHE A 343 6.25 -1.96 -0.66
CA PHE A 343 5.06 -2.75 -0.31
C PHE A 343 3.76 -2.28 -0.98
N GLY A 344 3.53 -0.97 -1.11
CA GLY A 344 2.34 -0.46 -1.77
C GLY A 344 1.05 -0.65 -0.96
N PHE A 345 -0.09 -0.53 -1.63
CA PHE A 345 -1.41 -0.85 -1.08
C PHE A 345 -1.58 -2.37 -0.84
N PRO A 346 -2.12 -2.83 0.30
CA PRO A 346 -2.79 -2.07 1.38
C PRO A 346 -1.90 -1.56 2.51
N ALA A 347 -0.62 -1.95 2.55
CA ALA A 347 0.26 -1.62 3.66
C ALA A 347 0.47 -0.10 3.83
N ASP A 348 0.62 0.63 2.71
CA ASP A 348 0.73 2.10 2.72
C ASP A 348 -0.46 2.76 3.42
N TYR A 349 -1.67 2.27 3.18
CA TYR A 349 -2.89 2.80 3.79
C TYR A 349 -2.85 2.58 5.31
N ILE A 350 -2.63 1.34 5.75
CA ILE A 350 -2.69 0.96 7.16
C ILE A 350 -1.59 1.66 7.95
N LEU A 351 -0.37 1.73 7.42
CA LEU A 351 0.73 2.45 8.07
C LEU A 351 0.39 3.92 8.27
N THR A 352 -0.16 4.56 7.23
CA THR A 352 -0.48 5.99 7.30
C THR A 352 -1.61 6.26 8.27
N THR A 353 -2.68 5.45 8.24
CA THR A 353 -3.82 5.63 9.14
C THR A 353 -3.49 5.30 10.58
N GLU A 354 -2.76 4.21 10.83
CA GLU A 354 -2.35 3.81 12.16
C GLU A 354 -1.43 4.86 12.80
N VAL A 355 -0.47 5.41 12.04
CA VAL A 355 0.43 6.44 12.57
C VAL A 355 -0.31 7.75 12.83
N ALA A 356 -1.14 8.21 11.90
CA ALA A 356 -1.91 9.44 12.07
C ALA A 356 -2.84 9.38 13.30
N HIS A 357 -3.58 8.26 13.44
CA HIS A 357 -4.44 8.01 14.60
C HIS A 357 -3.68 8.02 15.92
N ASN A 358 -2.46 7.48 15.95
CA ASN A 358 -1.64 7.43 17.16
C ASN A 358 -0.94 8.76 17.49
N VAL A 359 -0.76 9.65 16.51
CA VAL A 359 -0.12 10.97 16.72
C VAL A 359 -1.15 12.03 17.07
N ALA A 360 -2.34 11.97 16.46
CA ALA A 360 -3.41 12.93 16.66
C ALA A 360 -3.93 12.96 18.10
N LYS A 361 -4.40 14.14 18.53
CA LYS A 361 -5.06 14.32 19.83
C LYS A 361 -6.58 14.21 19.76
N ASP A 362 -7.15 14.52 18.61
CA ASP A 362 -8.58 14.52 18.33
C ASP A 362 -8.84 14.18 16.86
N GLU A 363 -10.10 13.90 16.53
CA GLU A 363 -10.50 13.51 15.17
C GLU A 363 -10.22 14.60 14.12
N GLY A 364 -10.27 15.89 14.50
CA GLY A 364 -9.99 16.98 13.59
C GLY A 364 -8.51 17.01 13.20
N GLU A 365 -7.63 16.84 14.19
CA GLU A 365 -6.19 16.68 13.98
C GLU A 365 -5.90 15.43 13.15
N GLU A 366 -6.52 14.27 13.46
CA GLU A 366 -6.33 13.03 12.68
C GLU A 366 -6.70 13.21 11.20
N ARG A 367 -7.86 13.80 10.93
CA ARG A 367 -8.30 14.10 9.55
C ARG A 367 -7.33 15.02 8.84
N TYR A 368 -6.82 16.05 9.52
CA TYR A 368 -5.83 16.96 8.95
C TYR A 368 -4.53 16.22 8.58
N LEU A 369 -4.03 15.35 9.45
CA LEU A 369 -2.84 14.54 9.17
C LEU A 369 -3.07 13.66 7.93
N LEU A 370 -4.15 12.89 7.92
CA LEU A 370 -4.49 11.98 6.82
C LEU A 370 -4.66 12.69 5.48
N ASP A 371 -5.30 13.85 5.48
CA ASP A 371 -5.49 14.66 4.28
C ASP A 371 -4.17 15.10 3.63
N ASN A 372 -3.12 15.24 4.43
CA ASN A 372 -1.80 15.67 3.98
C ASN A 372 -0.90 14.48 3.64
N THR A 373 -0.98 13.36 4.35
CA THR A 373 -0.05 12.23 4.19
C THR A 373 -0.60 11.10 3.32
N LEU A 374 -1.88 10.75 3.46
CA LEU A 374 -2.46 9.58 2.82
C LEU A 374 -2.46 9.66 1.27
N PRO A 375 -2.83 10.78 0.62
CA PRO A 375 -2.73 10.91 -0.84
C PRO A 375 -1.32 10.70 -1.38
N GLN A 376 -0.30 11.23 -0.69
CA GLN A 376 1.09 11.14 -1.11
C GLN A 376 1.60 9.69 -1.05
N MET A 377 1.27 8.97 0.03
CA MET A 377 1.66 7.57 0.21
C MET A 377 1.03 6.67 -0.84
N LEU A 378 -0.28 6.77 -1.06
CA LEU A 378 -0.99 5.91 -2.00
C LEU A 378 -0.56 6.14 -3.45
N VAL A 379 -0.47 7.41 -3.86
CA VAL A 379 -0.07 7.75 -5.23
C VAL A 379 1.39 7.36 -5.48
N GLY A 380 2.28 7.53 -4.50
CA GLY A 380 3.66 7.03 -4.56
C GLY A 380 3.72 5.50 -4.74
N GLY A 381 2.95 4.76 -3.94
CA GLY A 381 2.86 3.30 -4.02
C GLY A 381 2.34 2.82 -5.38
N PHE A 382 1.34 3.48 -5.96
CA PHE A 382 0.84 3.13 -7.29
C PHE A 382 1.84 3.42 -8.40
N ALA A 383 2.57 4.54 -8.32
CA ALA A 383 3.60 4.85 -9.31
C ALA A 383 4.71 3.78 -9.30
N THR A 384 5.06 3.29 -8.13
CA THR A 384 6.20 2.38 -7.94
C THR A 384 5.81 0.91 -8.11
N VAL A 385 5.02 0.35 -7.19
CA VAL A 385 4.67 -1.08 -7.14
C VAL A 385 3.80 -1.52 -8.31
N SER A 386 3.09 -0.59 -8.95
CA SER A 386 2.14 -0.89 -10.02
C SER A 386 2.72 -0.62 -11.42
N ILE A 387 3.44 0.49 -11.62
CA ILE A 387 3.96 0.89 -12.94
C ILE A 387 5.46 0.61 -13.04
N ALA A 388 6.27 1.19 -12.15
CA ALA A 388 7.72 1.05 -12.21
C ALA A 388 8.15 -0.42 -12.07
N SER A 389 7.50 -1.19 -11.20
CA SER A 389 7.77 -2.60 -10.94
C SER A 389 7.76 -3.45 -12.21
N VAL A 390 6.71 -3.33 -13.03
CA VAL A 390 6.52 -4.11 -14.25
C VAL A 390 7.55 -3.69 -15.30
N ILE A 391 7.81 -2.39 -15.42
CA ILE A 391 8.81 -1.86 -16.35
C ILE A 391 10.20 -2.36 -15.97
N ILE A 392 10.58 -2.21 -14.70
CA ILE A 392 11.88 -2.62 -14.16
C ILE A 392 12.05 -4.14 -14.32
N ALA A 393 11.09 -4.95 -13.89
CA ALA A 393 11.14 -6.40 -14.06
C ALA A 393 11.28 -6.76 -15.54
N SER A 394 10.48 -6.17 -16.43
CA SER A 394 10.55 -6.44 -17.88
C SER A 394 11.89 -6.07 -18.50
N VAL A 395 12.53 -4.99 -18.03
CA VAL A 395 13.88 -4.60 -18.46
C VAL A 395 14.90 -5.61 -17.93
N PHE A 396 14.83 -5.95 -16.65
CA PHE A 396 15.76 -6.89 -16.00
C PHE A 396 15.68 -8.30 -16.58
N LEU A 397 14.49 -8.75 -16.98
CA LEU A 397 14.30 -10.02 -17.67
C LEU A 397 15.05 -10.10 -19.01
N LYS A 398 15.28 -8.96 -19.68
CA LYS A 398 16.10 -8.91 -20.91
C LYS A 398 17.60 -8.89 -20.61
N LEU A 399 17.99 -8.73 -19.35
CA LEU A 399 19.37 -8.69 -18.87
C LEU A 399 19.80 -10.01 -18.21
N LEU A 400 18.86 -10.92 -17.95
CA LEU A 400 19.11 -12.34 -17.65
C LEU A 400 19.62 -13.03 -18.91
#